data_AF-A0A0L0W215-F1
#
_entry.id   AF-A0A0L0W215-F1
#
_cell.length_a   1.000
_cell.length_b   1.000
_cell.length_c   1.000
_cell.angle_alpha   90.00
_cell.angle_beta   90.00
_cell.angle_gamma   90.00
#
_symmetry.space_group_name_H-M   'P 1'
#
loop_
_entity.id
_entity.type
_entity.pdbx_description
1 polymer ?
#
loop_
_entity_poly.entity_id
_entity_poly.type
_entity_poly.pdbx_seq_one_letter_code
_entity_poly.pdbx_strand_id
1 'polypeptide(L)'
;MIILKKIPFITKKGTLEVPVAPQDLYFLKGWKWNTLVGFNTAIKKFTRFMASTGRPSFTLPISESNVFDFCYWAGRDDGRTTEQEIASSTLGKYIHGIKFWHLYHKEKYPKDADERVKALLKSSARADVSAPPKTKKGAIHLKHLLFLADKLLQGGKKEAAILDLAITAFWGMARLAELTYQFSTGNLEYSISLLTSDVRFKIPGLSNRASKQSSDDLQKRAEPTPRSLATSTIEEIESTSRKTQSPGPCRKFGLKVISDPSRDIPFELEALPFETLSALISKKSAA
;
A
#
# COMPACT_ATOMS: atom_id res chain seq x y z
N MET A 1 -14.69 3.91 7.25
CA MET A 1 -16.11 3.61 6.92
C MET A 1 -16.15 2.64 5.73
N ILE A 2 -17.00 1.60 5.76
CA ILE A 2 -17.08 0.58 4.69
C ILE A 2 -18.16 0.96 3.68
N ILE A 3 -17.85 0.92 2.39
CA ILE A 3 -18.79 1.22 1.30
C ILE A 3 -19.18 -0.09 0.61
N LEU A 4 -20.23 -0.78 1.07
CA LEU A 4 -20.63 -2.09 0.55
C LEU A 4 -20.85 -2.12 -0.96
N LYS A 5 -21.40 -1.03 -1.54
CA LYS A 5 -21.59 -0.87 -3.00
C LYS A 5 -20.30 -1.05 -3.81
N LYS A 6 -19.13 -0.81 -3.22
CA LYS A 6 -17.82 -0.98 -3.88
C LYS A 6 -17.21 -2.37 -3.72
N ILE A 7 -17.77 -3.23 -2.86
CA ILE A 7 -17.30 -4.60 -2.61
C ILE A 7 -18.40 -5.67 -2.77
N PRO A 8 -19.19 -5.65 -3.86
CA PRO A 8 -20.39 -6.48 -3.98
C PRO A 8 -20.09 -7.99 -4.13
N PHE A 9 -18.88 -8.38 -4.53
CA PHE A 9 -18.53 -9.79 -4.73
C PHE A 9 -18.16 -10.49 -3.42
N ILE A 10 -17.62 -9.75 -2.44
CA ILE A 10 -17.33 -10.30 -1.11
C ILE A 10 -18.63 -10.75 -0.43
N THR A 11 -19.66 -9.91 -0.49
CA THR A 11 -20.93 -10.12 0.22
C THR A 11 -21.79 -11.23 -0.40
N LYS A 12 -21.51 -11.64 -1.64
CA LYS A 12 -22.22 -12.75 -2.30
C LYS A 12 -21.62 -14.09 -1.89
N LYS A 13 -22.45 -15.08 -1.59
CA LYS A 13 -22.00 -16.46 -1.30
C LYS A 13 -21.95 -17.24 -2.62
N GLY A 14 -20.81 -17.17 -3.30
CA GLY A 14 -20.73 -17.60 -4.70
C GLY A 14 -21.39 -16.58 -5.62
N THR A 15 -22.44 -16.98 -6.31
CA THR A 15 -23.28 -16.09 -7.13
C THR A 15 -24.58 -15.68 -6.42
N LEU A 16 -24.86 -16.25 -5.24
CA LEU A 16 -26.07 -15.95 -4.47
C LEU A 16 -25.93 -14.65 -3.67
N GLU A 17 -26.96 -13.81 -3.75
CA GLU A 17 -27.06 -12.63 -2.89
C GLU A 17 -27.52 -13.04 -1.50
N VAL A 18 -26.76 -12.63 -0.49
CA VAL A 18 -27.02 -12.93 0.92
C VAL A 18 -27.10 -11.60 1.67
N PRO A 19 -28.07 -11.42 2.59
CA PRO A 19 -28.14 -10.23 3.41
C PRO A 19 -26.89 -10.11 4.30
N VAL A 20 -26.33 -8.91 4.37
CA VAL A 20 -25.14 -8.64 5.19
C VAL A 20 -25.58 -8.40 6.64
N ALA A 21 -25.13 -9.27 7.56
CA ALA A 21 -25.46 -9.13 8.97
C ALA A 21 -24.57 -8.08 9.67
N PRO A 22 -24.99 -7.54 10.83
CA PRO A 22 -24.17 -6.60 11.59
C PRO A 22 -22.80 -7.16 12.02
N GLN A 23 -22.72 -8.46 12.31
CA GLN A 23 -21.46 -9.13 12.65
C GLN A 23 -20.50 -9.17 11.44
N ASP A 24 -21.04 -9.31 10.23
CA ASP A 24 -20.24 -9.31 9.00
C ASP A 24 -19.64 -7.92 8.75
N LEU A 25 -20.40 -6.85 9.04
CA LEU A 25 -19.87 -5.48 8.99
C LEU A 25 -18.75 -5.27 10.00
N TYR A 26 -18.89 -5.81 11.21
CA TYR A 26 -17.84 -5.75 12.22
C TYR A 26 -16.58 -6.50 11.76
N PHE A 27 -16.74 -7.71 11.21
CA PHE A 27 -15.64 -8.48 10.65
C PHE A 27 -14.91 -7.71 9.53
N LEU A 28 -15.65 -7.11 8.59
CA LEU A 28 -15.06 -6.33 7.51
C LEU A 28 -14.33 -5.07 8.01
N LYS A 29 -14.74 -4.47 9.14
CA LYS A 29 -14.07 -3.30 9.73
C LYS A 29 -12.66 -3.62 10.24
N GLY A 30 -12.37 -4.90 10.50
CA GLY A 30 -11.03 -5.34 10.88
C GLY A 30 -9.99 -5.24 9.75
N TRP A 31 -10.41 -4.96 8.51
CA TRP A 31 -9.53 -4.96 7.34
C TRP A 31 -9.34 -3.55 6.75
N LYS A 32 -8.13 -3.26 6.27
CA LYS A 32 -7.86 -2.03 5.50
C LYS A 32 -8.74 -2.01 4.24
N TRP A 33 -9.28 -0.83 3.92
CA TRP A 33 -10.17 -0.64 2.76
C TRP A 33 -9.55 -1.13 1.44
N ASN A 34 -8.29 -0.79 1.18
CA ASN A 34 -7.59 -1.20 -0.04
C ASN A 34 -7.44 -2.73 -0.15
N THR A 35 -7.32 -3.42 0.99
CA THR A 35 -7.26 -4.89 1.04
C THR A 35 -8.60 -5.50 0.62
N LEU A 36 -9.72 -4.97 1.15
CA LEU A 36 -11.06 -5.40 0.77
C LEU A 36 -11.34 -5.18 -0.73
N VAL A 37 -10.93 -4.03 -1.27
CA VAL A 37 -11.05 -3.76 -2.73
C VAL A 37 -10.22 -4.77 -3.54
N GLY A 38 -9.02 -5.13 -3.07
CA GLY A 38 -8.18 -6.15 -3.67
C GLY A 38 -8.83 -7.54 -3.66
N PHE A 39 -9.39 -7.95 -2.52
CA PHE A 39 -10.12 -9.23 -2.39
C PHE A 39 -11.36 -9.27 -3.26
N ASN A 40 -12.16 -8.20 -3.29
CA ASN A 40 -13.31 -8.10 -4.17
C ASN A 40 -12.92 -8.25 -5.65
N THR A 41 -11.78 -7.68 -6.05
CA THR A 41 -11.25 -7.82 -7.42
C THR A 41 -10.85 -9.27 -7.72
N ALA A 42 -10.24 -9.95 -6.76
CA ALA A 42 -9.89 -11.37 -6.89
C ALA A 42 -11.13 -12.24 -7.09
N ILE A 43 -12.15 -12.06 -6.24
CA ILE A 43 -13.42 -12.79 -6.33
C ILE A 43 -14.10 -12.50 -7.66
N LYS A 44 -14.15 -11.23 -8.09
CA LYS A 44 -14.69 -10.85 -9.41
C LYS A 44 -14.00 -11.59 -10.56
N LYS A 45 -12.66 -11.69 -10.54
CA LYS A 45 -11.93 -12.44 -11.58
C LYS A 45 -12.22 -13.93 -11.53
N PHE A 46 -12.36 -14.49 -10.33
CA PHE A 46 -12.77 -15.88 -10.14
C PHE A 46 -14.19 -16.15 -10.66
N THR A 47 -15.16 -15.27 -10.39
CA THR A 47 -16.52 -15.37 -10.94
C THR A 47 -16.50 -15.32 -12.47
N ARG A 48 -15.65 -14.45 -13.07
CA ARG A 48 -15.47 -14.41 -14.54
C ARG A 48 -14.89 -15.73 -15.08
N PHE A 49 -13.93 -16.33 -14.38
CA PHE A 49 -13.39 -17.64 -14.71
C PHE A 49 -14.48 -18.73 -14.71
N MET A 50 -15.27 -18.79 -13.63
CA MET A 50 -16.37 -19.75 -13.49
C MET A 50 -17.40 -19.59 -14.61
N ALA A 51 -17.76 -18.35 -14.96
CA ALA A 51 -18.64 -18.07 -16.09
C ALA A 51 -18.03 -18.53 -17.43
N SER A 52 -16.74 -18.27 -17.67
CA SER A 52 -16.06 -18.68 -18.92
C SER A 52 -15.87 -20.19 -19.08
N THR A 53 -15.92 -20.94 -17.97
CA THR A 53 -15.82 -22.41 -17.95
C THR A 53 -17.19 -23.10 -17.94
N GLY A 54 -18.27 -22.36 -18.20
CA GLY A 54 -19.63 -22.90 -18.29
C GLY A 54 -20.33 -23.09 -16.94
N ARG A 55 -19.81 -22.50 -15.85
CA ARG A 55 -20.38 -22.57 -14.49
C ARG A 55 -20.76 -21.17 -13.99
N PRO A 56 -21.76 -20.51 -14.61
CA PRO A 56 -22.13 -19.13 -14.26
C PRO A 56 -22.78 -19.01 -12.87
N SER A 57 -23.35 -20.10 -12.36
CA SER A 57 -23.99 -20.17 -11.05
C SER A 57 -23.28 -21.18 -10.17
N PHE A 58 -22.83 -20.76 -8.99
CA PHE A 58 -22.16 -21.62 -8.02
C PHE A 58 -22.29 -21.05 -6.61
N THR A 59 -22.12 -21.91 -5.61
CA THR A 59 -22.12 -21.55 -4.20
C THR A 59 -20.79 -21.94 -3.55
N LEU A 60 -20.51 -21.36 -2.39
CA LEU A 60 -19.39 -21.79 -1.55
C LEU A 60 -19.80 -23.06 -0.76
N PRO A 61 -18.84 -23.95 -0.43
CA PRO A 61 -17.39 -23.86 -0.69
C PRO A 61 -17.02 -24.20 -2.15
N ILE A 62 -15.94 -23.60 -2.66
CA ILE A 62 -15.40 -23.99 -3.97
C ILE A 62 -14.61 -25.30 -3.86
N SER A 63 -14.63 -26.12 -4.92
CA SER A 63 -13.83 -27.34 -4.98
C SER A 63 -12.34 -27.04 -5.18
N GLU A 64 -11.48 -27.99 -4.77
CA GLU A 64 -10.04 -27.95 -5.08
C GLU A 64 -9.79 -27.81 -6.59
N SER A 65 -10.51 -28.56 -7.42
CA SER A 65 -10.37 -28.50 -8.88
C SER A 65 -10.62 -27.09 -9.40
N ASN A 66 -11.65 -26.39 -8.92
CA ASN A 66 -11.92 -25.02 -9.34
C ASN A 66 -10.78 -24.05 -8.98
N VAL A 67 -10.12 -24.24 -7.83
CA VAL A 67 -8.96 -23.42 -7.44
C VAL A 67 -7.77 -23.70 -8.36
N PHE A 68 -7.51 -24.98 -8.64
CA PHE A 68 -6.43 -25.41 -9.53
C PHE A 68 -6.65 -24.89 -10.95
N ASP A 69 -7.84 -25.12 -11.50
CA ASP A 69 -8.24 -24.69 -12.83
C ASP A 69 -8.20 -23.17 -12.96
N PHE A 70 -8.60 -22.44 -11.91
CA PHE A 70 -8.47 -20.99 -11.87
C PHE A 70 -7.02 -20.53 -11.94
N CYS A 71 -6.12 -21.16 -11.16
CA CYS A 71 -4.69 -20.84 -11.19
C CYS A 71 -4.08 -21.10 -12.57
N TYR A 72 -4.49 -22.19 -13.22
CA TYR A 72 -4.06 -22.51 -14.57
C TYR A 72 -4.63 -21.56 -15.63
N TRP A 73 -5.90 -21.15 -15.49
CA TRP A 73 -6.56 -20.22 -16.41
C TRP A 73 -6.06 -18.77 -16.28
N ALA A 74 -5.75 -18.33 -15.06
CA ALA A 74 -5.33 -16.96 -14.79
C ALA A 74 -3.80 -16.79 -14.78
N GLY A 75 -3.04 -17.84 -14.50
CA GLY A 75 -1.58 -17.78 -14.47
C GLY A 75 -0.99 -17.70 -15.88
N ARG A 76 0.11 -16.95 -16.02
CA ARG A 76 0.94 -17.01 -17.23
C ARG A 76 1.58 -18.38 -17.39
N ASP A 77 1.71 -18.79 -18.64
CA ASP A 77 2.35 -20.03 -19.05
C ASP A 77 3.21 -19.79 -20.31
N ASP A 78 4.27 -20.59 -20.49
CA ASP A 78 5.18 -20.44 -21.62
C ASP A 78 4.45 -20.84 -22.92
N GLY A 79 4.26 -19.88 -23.83
CA GLY A 79 3.59 -20.09 -25.11
C GLY A 79 2.09 -19.79 -25.14
N ARG A 80 1.52 -19.30 -24.03
CA ARG A 80 0.18 -18.70 -24.02
C ARG A 80 0.28 -17.20 -23.82
N THR A 81 -0.45 -16.46 -24.65
CA THR A 81 -0.63 -15.01 -24.49
C THR A 81 -2.11 -14.72 -24.53
N THR A 82 -2.78 -15.04 -23.43
CA THR A 82 -4.21 -14.80 -23.29
C THR A 82 -4.45 -13.53 -22.48
N GLU A 83 -5.49 -12.77 -22.84
CA GLU A 83 -5.79 -11.46 -22.21
C GLU A 83 -6.09 -11.59 -20.70
N GLN A 84 -6.53 -12.77 -20.27
CA GLN A 84 -6.84 -13.06 -18.87
C GLN A 84 -5.62 -13.30 -17.98
N GLU A 85 -4.42 -13.46 -18.55
CA GLU A 85 -3.23 -13.81 -17.78
C GLU A 85 -2.78 -12.70 -16.82
N ILE A 86 -2.40 -13.11 -15.62
CA ILE A 86 -1.86 -12.24 -14.59
C ILE A 86 -0.54 -12.79 -14.08
N ALA A 87 0.31 -11.88 -13.59
CA ALA A 87 1.56 -12.26 -12.96
C ALA A 87 1.31 -13.17 -11.75
N SER A 88 2.21 -14.13 -11.51
CA SER A 88 2.17 -15.07 -10.38
C SER A 88 2.03 -14.35 -9.03
N SER A 89 2.73 -13.22 -8.86
CA SER A 89 2.61 -12.38 -7.66
C SER A 89 1.19 -11.83 -7.43
N THR A 90 0.44 -11.56 -8.50
CA THR A 90 -0.95 -11.10 -8.44
C THR A 90 -1.88 -12.28 -8.23
N LEU A 91 -1.64 -13.40 -8.90
CA LEU A 91 -2.40 -14.64 -8.71
C LEU A 91 -2.32 -15.11 -7.24
N GLY A 92 -1.15 -15.05 -6.62
CA GLY A 92 -0.98 -15.33 -5.19
C GLY A 92 -1.86 -14.44 -4.30
N LYS A 93 -1.94 -13.13 -4.58
CA LYS A 93 -2.85 -12.22 -3.87
C LYS A 93 -4.33 -12.59 -4.08
N TYR A 94 -4.66 -13.11 -5.25
CA TYR A 94 -6.04 -13.48 -5.57
C TYR A 94 -6.46 -14.73 -4.80
N ILE A 95 -5.58 -15.71 -4.65
CA ILE A 95 -5.80 -16.88 -3.79
C ILE A 95 -6.05 -16.47 -2.33
N HIS A 96 -5.32 -15.48 -1.81
CA HIS A 96 -5.61 -14.93 -0.47
C HIS A 96 -7.00 -14.30 -0.40
N GLY A 97 -7.43 -13.57 -1.44
CA GLY A 97 -8.79 -13.03 -1.52
C GLY A 97 -9.87 -14.10 -1.56
N ILE A 98 -9.62 -15.21 -2.24
CA ILE A 98 -10.54 -16.36 -2.29
C ILE A 98 -10.59 -17.09 -0.93
N LYS A 99 -9.45 -17.26 -0.24
CA LYS A 99 -9.40 -17.80 1.14
C LYS A 99 -10.17 -16.91 2.10
N PHE A 100 -9.96 -15.59 2.01
CA PHE A 100 -10.72 -14.60 2.77
C PHE A 100 -12.22 -14.71 2.50
N TRP A 101 -12.63 -14.92 1.26
CA TRP A 101 -14.05 -15.05 0.90
C TRP A 101 -14.71 -16.26 1.58
N HIS A 102 -14.02 -17.39 1.65
CA HIS A 102 -14.47 -18.55 2.42
C HIS A 102 -14.59 -18.25 3.90
N LEU A 103 -13.56 -17.60 4.47
CA LEU A 103 -13.56 -17.19 5.87
C LEU A 103 -14.73 -16.26 6.22
N TYR A 104 -15.01 -15.28 5.37
CA TYR A 104 -16.12 -14.34 5.53
C TYR A 104 -17.48 -15.06 5.56
N HIS A 105 -17.70 -16.02 4.67
CA HIS A 105 -18.94 -16.81 4.61
C HIS A 105 -18.98 -17.99 5.59
N LYS A 106 -17.96 -18.14 6.45
CA LYS A 106 -17.81 -19.25 7.41
C LYS A 106 -17.77 -20.62 6.73
N GLU A 107 -17.27 -20.67 5.50
CA GLU A 107 -17.11 -21.88 4.71
C GLU A 107 -15.67 -22.39 4.75
N LYS A 108 -15.49 -23.70 4.62
CA LYS A 108 -14.15 -24.30 4.63
C LYS A 108 -13.48 -24.15 3.27
N TYR A 109 -12.32 -23.52 3.21
CA TYR A 109 -11.47 -23.50 2.02
C TYR A 109 -10.82 -24.89 1.80
N PRO A 110 -10.74 -25.41 0.56
CA PRO A 110 -10.08 -26.68 0.26
C PRO A 110 -8.56 -26.57 0.47
N LYS A 111 -8.09 -26.96 1.66
CA LYS A 111 -6.67 -26.87 2.05
C LYS A 111 -5.78 -27.80 1.21
N ASP A 112 -6.34 -28.90 0.73
CA ASP A 112 -5.62 -29.91 -0.07
C ASP A 112 -5.11 -29.33 -1.40
N ALA A 113 -5.73 -28.24 -1.88
CA ALA A 113 -5.30 -27.53 -3.07
C ALA A 113 -3.96 -26.79 -2.91
N ASP A 114 -3.53 -26.47 -1.69
CA ASP A 114 -2.48 -25.46 -1.46
C ASP A 114 -1.11 -25.87 -2.02
N GLU A 115 -0.75 -27.15 -1.97
CA GLU A 115 0.53 -27.64 -2.50
C GLU A 115 0.58 -27.55 -4.03
N ARG A 116 -0.50 -27.97 -4.68
CA ARG A 116 -0.65 -27.90 -6.14
C ARG A 116 -0.72 -26.45 -6.63
N VAL A 117 -1.42 -25.59 -5.91
CA VAL A 117 -1.48 -24.15 -6.20
C VAL A 117 -0.10 -23.51 -6.05
N LYS A 118 0.68 -23.86 -5.03
CA LYS A 118 2.07 -23.39 -4.87
C LYS A 118 2.94 -23.83 -6.06
N ALA A 119 2.79 -25.06 -6.52
CA ALA A 119 3.50 -25.55 -7.71
C ALA A 119 3.13 -24.73 -8.96
N LEU A 120 1.84 -24.49 -9.21
CA LEU A 120 1.38 -23.65 -10.33
C LEU A 120 1.88 -22.21 -10.26
N LEU A 121 1.86 -21.60 -9.07
CA LEU A 121 2.40 -20.26 -8.86
C LEU A 121 3.89 -20.20 -9.18
N LYS A 122 4.65 -21.25 -8.83
CA LYS A 122 6.08 -21.34 -9.15
C LYS A 122 6.31 -21.48 -10.66
N SER A 123 5.50 -22.29 -11.35
CA SER A 123 5.55 -22.39 -12.81
C SER A 123 5.23 -21.05 -13.48
N SER A 124 4.15 -20.39 -13.06
CA SER A 124 3.78 -19.08 -13.60
C SER A 124 4.82 -18.00 -13.31
N ALA A 125 5.51 -18.08 -12.17
CA ALA A 125 6.62 -17.17 -11.86
C ALA A 125 7.84 -17.36 -12.77
N ARG A 126 8.04 -18.57 -13.33
CA ARG A 126 9.09 -18.81 -14.34
C ARG A 126 8.70 -18.14 -15.67
N ALA A 127 7.47 -18.33 -16.12
CA ALA A 127 6.94 -17.66 -17.30
C ALA A 127 6.96 -16.11 -17.15
N ASP A 128 6.70 -15.59 -15.95
CA ASP A 128 6.83 -14.16 -15.64
C ASP A 128 8.24 -13.60 -15.88
N VAL A 129 9.29 -14.40 -15.66
CA VAL A 129 10.69 -14.01 -15.88
C VAL A 129 11.01 -14.01 -17.38
N SER A 130 10.42 -14.95 -18.13
CA SER A 130 10.54 -15.03 -19.59
C SER A 130 9.79 -13.89 -20.30
N ALA A 131 8.77 -13.30 -19.65
CA ALA A 131 8.01 -12.20 -20.20
C ALA A 131 8.88 -10.92 -20.34
N PRO A 132 8.64 -10.08 -21.36
CA PRO A 132 9.41 -8.86 -21.56
C PRO A 132 9.36 -7.96 -20.31
N PRO A 133 10.49 -7.37 -19.89
CA PRO A 133 10.52 -6.53 -18.70
C PRO A 133 9.56 -5.35 -18.88
N LYS A 134 8.67 -5.13 -17.91
CA LYS A 134 7.92 -3.88 -17.86
C LYS A 134 8.91 -2.72 -17.75
N THR A 135 8.71 -1.68 -18.55
CA THR A 135 9.48 -0.45 -18.44
C THR A 135 9.37 0.03 -16.99
N LYS A 136 10.51 0.07 -16.28
CA LYS A 136 10.53 0.57 -14.91
C LYS A 136 10.11 2.03 -14.96
N LYS A 137 9.15 2.42 -14.13
CA LYS A 137 8.81 3.84 -13.97
C LYS A 137 10.10 4.57 -13.57
N GLY A 138 10.52 5.54 -14.37
CA GLY A 138 11.67 6.37 -14.06
C GLY A 138 11.45 7.14 -12.77
N ALA A 139 12.55 7.55 -12.12
CA ALA A 139 12.46 8.45 -10.98
C ALA A 139 11.78 9.77 -11.40
N ILE A 140 10.98 10.35 -10.50
CA ILE A 140 10.40 11.66 -10.70
C ILE A 140 11.50 12.69 -10.40
N HIS A 141 11.93 13.41 -11.42
CA HIS A 141 12.93 14.47 -11.35
C HIS A 141 12.29 15.86 -11.27
N LEU A 142 13.06 16.85 -10.80
CA LEU A 142 12.66 18.25 -10.69
C LEU A 142 12.07 18.82 -11.99
N LYS A 143 12.60 18.43 -13.16
CA LYS A 143 12.06 18.85 -14.46
C LYS A 143 10.58 18.50 -14.67
N HIS A 144 10.10 17.39 -14.09
CA HIS A 144 8.69 17.03 -14.15
C HIS A 144 7.84 17.93 -13.26
N LEU A 145 8.37 18.33 -12.09
CA LEU A 145 7.70 19.28 -11.21
C LEU A 145 7.64 20.68 -11.84
N LEU A 146 8.73 21.15 -12.47
CA LEU A 146 8.76 22.42 -13.20
C LEU A 146 7.75 22.43 -14.35
N PHE A 147 7.65 21.32 -15.09
CA PHE A 147 6.65 21.17 -16.14
C PHE A 147 5.22 21.23 -15.58
N LEU A 148 4.94 20.56 -14.46
CA LEU A 148 3.64 20.63 -13.80
C LEU A 148 3.33 22.05 -13.31
N ALA A 149 4.32 22.75 -12.74
CA ALA A 149 4.16 24.14 -12.31
C ALA A 149 3.77 25.05 -13.48
N ASP A 150 4.50 24.97 -14.61
CA ASP A 150 4.18 25.77 -15.81
C ASP A 150 2.73 25.56 -16.29
N LYS A 151 2.26 24.31 -16.28
CA LYS A 151 0.91 23.97 -16.76
C LYS A 151 -0.20 24.27 -15.76
N LEU A 152 0.06 24.14 -14.47
CA LEU A 152 -0.97 24.25 -13.43
C LEU A 152 -1.07 25.65 -12.82
N LEU A 153 -0.02 26.47 -12.90
CA LEU A 153 -0.04 27.85 -12.40
C LEU A 153 -1.07 28.73 -13.13
N GLN A 154 -1.34 28.46 -14.41
CA GLN A 154 -2.32 29.20 -15.21
C GLN A 154 -3.76 28.68 -15.03
N GLY A 155 -3.94 27.64 -14.22
CA GLY A 155 -5.23 26.98 -14.02
C GLY A 155 -6.10 27.64 -12.94
N GLY A 156 -7.25 27.03 -12.67
CA GLY A 156 -8.16 27.46 -11.62
C GLY A 156 -7.76 26.94 -10.23
N LYS A 157 -8.67 27.08 -9.28
CA LYS A 157 -8.46 26.63 -7.87
C LYS A 157 -8.12 25.15 -7.75
N LYS A 158 -8.64 24.31 -8.66
CA LYS A 158 -8.38 22.88 -8.66
C LYS A 158 -6.94 22.59 -9.09
N GLU A 159 -6.48 23.23 -10.16
CA GLU A 159 -5.12 23.08 -10.69
C GLU A 159 -4.09 23.59 -9.69
N ALA A 160 -4.36 24.72 -9.02
CA ALA A 160 -3.56 25.22 -7.91
C ALA A 160 -3.45 24.19 -6.76
N ALA A 161 -4.57 23.60 -6.34
CA ALA A 161 -4.55 22.57 -5.30
C ALA A 161 -3.78 21.31 -5.72
N ILE A 162 -3.84 20.92 -6.99
CA ILE A 162 -3.05 19.79 -7.53
C ILE A 162 -1.57 20.14 -7.53
N LEU A 163 -1.21 21.39 -7.86
CA LEU A 163 0.17 21.86 -7.82
C LEU A 163 0.72 21.85 -6.39
N ASP A 164 -0.02 22.38 -5.42
CA ASP A 164 0.35 22.37 -4.01
C ASP A 164 0.57 20.94 -3.49
N LEU A 165 -0.32 20.01 -3.87
CA LEU A 165 -0.18 18.60 -3.54
C LEU A 165 1.08 17.98 -4.17
N ALA A 166 1.37 18.31 -5.43
CA ALA A 166 2.55 17.80 -6.13
C ALA A 166 3.85 18.32 -5.51
N ILE A 167 3.91 19.61 -5.15
CA ILE A 167 5.04 20.24 -4.47
C ILE A 167 5.25 19.57 -3.10
N THR A 168 4.18 19.43 -2.32
CA THR A 168 4.24 18.82 -0.98
C THR A 168 4.68 17.36 -1.06
N ALA A 169 4.15 16.57 -2.00
CA ALA A 169 4.56 15.19 -2.19
C ALA A 169 6.02 15.05 -2.63
N PHE A 170 6.47 15.91 -3.54
CA PHE A 170 7.84 15.88 -4.07
C PHE A 170 8.87 16.22 -2.99
N TRP A 171 8.70 17.33 -2.29
CA TRP A 171 9.66 17.78 -1.27
C TRP A 171 9.52 17.06 0.06
N GLY A 172 8.29 16.70 0.45
CA GLY A 172 8.03 15.92 1.66
C GLY A 172 8.38 14.44 1.52
N MET A 173 8.75 13.97 0.32
CA MET A 173 8.92 12.55 -0.01
C MET A 173 7.73 11.69 0.45
N ALA A 174 6.53 12.29 0.47
CA ALA A 174 5.34 11.71 1.04
C ALA A 174 4.55 10.95 -0.03
N ARG A 175 3.93 9.85 0.36
CA ARG A 175 3.03 9.13 -0.56
C ARG A 175 1.71 9.90 -0.69
N LEU A 176 1.08 9.84 -1.86
CA LEU A 176 -0.24 10.45 -2.05
C LEU A 176 -1.28 9.98 -1.02
N ALA A 177 -1.23 8.71 -0.62
CA ALA A 177 -2.14 8.17 0.38
C ALA A 177 -1.90 8.74 1.81
N GLU A 178 -0.76 9.37 2.06
CA GLU A 178 -0.45 10.04 3.32
C GLU A 178 -0.94 11.51 3.30
N LEU A 179 -0.98 12.12 2.11
CA LEU A 179 -1.40 13.52 1.91
C LEU A 179 -2.87 13.70 1.54
N THR A 180 -3.57 12.63 1.16
CA THR A 180 -4.94 12.69 0.67
C THR A 180 -5.88 11.87 1.53
N TYR A 181 -7.09 12.40 1.72
CA TYR A 181 -8.14 11.76 2.50
C TYR A 181 -9.21 11.15 1.59
N GLN A 182 -9.83 10.07 2.07
CA GLN A 182 -10.85 9.35 1.31
C GLN A 182 -12.17 10.14 1.19
N PHE A 183 -12.44 11.03 2.13
CA PHE A 183 -13.66 11.83 2.20
C PHE A 183 -13.29 13.31 2.29
N SER A 184 -14.05 14.16 1.59
CA SER A 184 -13.87 15.62 1.64
C SER A 184 -14.32 16.23 2.97
N THR A 185 -15.10 15.49 3.75
CA THR A 185 -15.64 15.89 5.05
C THR A 185 -15.70 14.68 5.98
N GLY A 186 -15.69 14.93 7.29
CA GLY A 186 -15.79 13.88 8.31
C GLY A 186 -14.68 13.95 9.34
N ASN A 187 -14.73 13.02 10.29
CA ASN A 187 -13.72 12.93 11.34
C ASN A 187 -12.43 12.32 10.78
N LEU A 188 -11.29 12.96 11.03
CA LEU A 188 -9.99 12.50 10.58
C LEU A 188 -9.58 11.26 11.37
N GLU A 189 -9.07 10.25 10.67
CA GLU A 189 -8.47 9.09 11.33
C GLU A 189 -7.04 9.47 11.73
N TYR A 190 -6.90 10.05 12.92
CA TYR A 190 -5.64 10.62 13.43
C TYR A 190 -4.45 9.65 13.39
N SER A 191 -4.70 8.34 13.48
CA SER A 191 -3.65 7.30 13.45
C SER A 191 -2.95 7.15 12.09
N ILE A 192 -3.54 7.67 11.01
CA ILE A 192 -3.02 7.53 9.64
C ILE A 192 -2.97 8.87 8.87
N SER A 193 -3.34 9.97 9.54
CA SER A 193 -3.45 11.30 8.93
C SER A 193 -2.17 12.11 9.19
N LEU A 194 -1.67 12.82 8.18
CA LEU A 194 -0.63 13.83 8.37
C LEU A 194 -1.27 15.16 8.78
N LEU A 195 -0.96 15.62 9.98
CA LEU A 195 -1.51 16.85 10.54
C LEU A 195 -0.50 17.98 10.43
N THR A 196 -1.00 19.21 10.32
CA THR A 196 -0.14 20.41 10.40
C THR A 196 0.59 20.50 11.74
N SER A 197 0.04 19.90 12.81
CA SER A 197 0.70 19.77 14.11
C SER A 197 1.95 18.88 14.10
N ASP A 198 2.12 18.04 13.08
CA ASP A 198 3.28 17.15 12.97
C ASP A 198 4.51 17.90 12.42
N VAL A 199 4.31 19.09 11.85
CA VAL A 199 5.37 19.93 11.28
C VAL A 199 5.83 20.97 12.30
N ARG A 200 7.10 20.91 12.70
CA ARG A 200 7.73 21.95 13.52
C ARG A 200 8.69 22.78 12.69
N PHE A 201 8.36 24.07 12.52
CA PHE A 201 9.26 25.03 11.91
C PHE A 201 10.34 25.42 12.93
N LYS A 202 11.60 25.12 12.63
CA LYS A 202 12.73 25.73 13.34
C LYS A 202 13.04 27.04 12.67
N ILE A 203 12.71 28.15 13.33
CA ILE A 203 13.15 29.49 12.90
C ILE A 203 14.66 29.59 13.22
N PRO A 204 15.55 29.70 12.22
CA PRO A 204 16.96 29.91 12.48
C PRO A 204 17.13 31.36 12.96
N GLY A 205 17.44 31.57 14.24
CA GLY A 205 17.69 32.91 14.80
C GLY A 205 17.26 33.12 16.25
N LEU A 206 16.44 32.23 16.81
CA LEU A 206 16.07 32.23 18.23
C LEU A 206 16.48 30.92 18.92
N SER A 207 17.73 30.50 18.71
CA SER A 207 18.31 29.36 19.42
C SER A 207 19.27 29.84 20.50
N ASN A 208 18.75 30.06 21.70
CA ASN A 208 19.54 29.86 22.90
C ASN A 208 19.35 28.39 23.35
N ARG A 209 20.40 27.61 23.13
CA ARG A 209 20.87 26.35 23.76
C ARG A 209 19.86 25.37 24.41
N ALA A 210 20.04 24.10 24.02
CA ALA A 210 19.76 22.81 24.69
C ALA A 210 18.27 22.45 24.91
N SER A 211 17.77 21.21 24.76
CA SER A 211 18.36 19.87 24.92
C SER A 211 17.56 18.84 24.09
N LYS A 212 18.15 17.68 23.78
CA LYS A 212 17.37 16.45 23.52
C LYS A 212 16.65 16.09 24.81
N GLN A 213 15.36 15.76 24.74
CA GLN A 213 14.73 14.95 25.78
C GLN A 213 14.00 13.79 25.10
N SER A 214 14.52 12.59 25.36
CA SER A 214 13.89 11.32 25.04
C SER A 214 12.63 11.17 25.88
N SER A 215 11.54 10.77 25.23
CA SER A 215 10.30 10.40 25.90
C SER A 215 10.45 8.99 26.48
N ASP A 216 11.26 8.84 27.52
CA ASP A 216 11.27 7.70 28.43
C ASP A 216 11.32 8.29 29.83
N ASP A 217 10.15 8.59 30.41
CA ASP A 217 9.89 8.64 31.86
C ASP A 217 8.56 9.38 32.13
N LEU A 218 7.45 8.63 32.06
CA LEU A 218 6.23 8.92 32.82
C LEU A 218 5.27 7.72 32.79
N GLN A 219 5.69 6.60 33.40
CA GLN A 219 4.78 5.69 34.13
C GLN A 219 5.56 4.60 34.89
N LYS A 220 6.05 4.95 36.08
CA LYS A 220 6.42 4.00 37.14
C LYS A 220 5.99 4.53 38.50
N ARG A 221 4.74 4.22 38.90
CA ARG A 221 4.37 3.85 40.28
C ARG A 221 2.85 3.65 40.38
N ALA A 222 2.45 2.38 40.47
CA ALA A 222 1.45 1.87 41.41
C ALA A 222 1.27 0.36 41.13
N GLU A 223 1.95 -0.48 41.91
CA GLU A 223 1.42 -1.82 42.21
C GLU A 223 0.59 -1.73 43.50
N PRO A 224 -0.44 -2.58 43.64
CA PRO A 224 -0.28 -3.71 44.56
C PRO A 224 -0.71 -5.07 43.97
N THR A 225 -0.10 -6.10 44.55
CA THR A 225 -0.08 -7.56 44.25
C THR A 225 -1.38 -8.30 44.70
N PRO A 226 -1.51 -9.65 44.62
CA PRO A 226 -2.27 -10.39 43.61
C PRO A 226 -3.48 -11.20 44.16
N ARG A 227 -4.43 -11.60 43.30
CA ARG A 227 -5.29 -12.77 43.55
C ARG A 227 -5.54 -13.60 42.28
N SER A 228 -4.96 -14.80 42.35
CA SER A 228 -5.24 -16.06 41.65
C SER A 228 -6.71 -16.29 41.25
N LEU A 229 -6.96 -16.70 39.99
CA LEU A 229 -7.57 -17.99 39.64
C LEU A 229 -7.59 -18.20 38.12
N ALA A 230 -7.32 -19.45 37.73
CA ALA A 230 -7.01 -19.93 36.39
C ALA A 230 -8.21 -19.99 35.43
N THR A 231 -7.98 -19.83 34.12
CA THR A 231 -8.33 -20.88 33.14
C THR A 231 -7.57 -20.72 31.83
N SER A 232 -7.28 -21.87 31.26
CA SER A 232 -6.34 -22.25 30.20
C SER A 232 -6.78 -21.95 28.75
N THR A 233 -5.75 -21.94 27.89
CA THR A 233 -5.76 -22.37 26.48
C THR A 233 -6.17 -21.32 25.44
N ILE A 234 -5.17 -20.81 24.69
CA ILE A 234 -5.05 -20.78 23.21
C ILE A 234 -3.62 -20.31 22.91
N GLU A 235 -2.70 -21.28 22.83
CA GLU A 235 -1.46 -21.16 22.07
C GLU A 235 -1.61 -22.08 20.87
N GLU A 236 -1.72 -21.49 19.68
CA GLU A 236 -1.12 -21.94 18.42
C GLU A 236 -1.80 -21.17 17.28
N ILE A 237 -1.04 -20.27 16.65
CA ILE A 237 -1.02 -19.87 15.23
C ILE A 237 -0.31 -18.50 15.23
N GLU A 238 1.00 -18.50 15.51
CA GLU A 238 1.90 -17.42 15.09
C GLU A 238 3.37 -17.85 15.20
N SER A 239 3.73 -18.97 14.58
CA SER A 239 5.12 -19.45 14.58
C SER A 239 5.54 -20.03 13.23
N THR A 240 5.36 -19.29 12.14
CA THR A 240 6.14 -19.57 10.92
C THR A 240 6.34 -18.34 10.03
N SER A 241 7.13 -17.35 10.49
CA SER A 241 8.00 -16.56 9.60
C SER A 241 8.90 -15.60 10.40
N ARG A 242 9.81 -16.14 11.22
CA ARG A 242 11.05 -15.43 11.57
C ARG A 242 12.21 -16.40 11.45
N LYS A 243 12.86 -16.39 10.28
CA LYS A 243 14.23 -16.88 10.15
C LYS A 243 15.15 -15.68 9.99
N THR A 244 15.93 -15.46 11.06
CA THR A 244 17.38 -15.21 11.04
C THR A 244 17.92 -14.22 10.00
N GLN A 245 18.24 -13.01 10.46
CA GLN A 245 19.44 -12.31 10.01
C GLN A 245 20.30 -11.99 11.23
N SER A 246 21.48 -12.61 11.26
CA SER A 246 22.58 -12.31 12.16
C SER A 246 23.24 -10.98 11.77
N PRO A 247 23.89 -10.27 12.72
CA PRO A 247 24.33 -8.89 12.53
C PRO A 247 25.77 -8.79 12.01
N GLY A 248 25.99 -7.90 11.03
CA GLY A 248 27.31 -7.33 10.74
C GLY A 248 27.42 -6.72 9.34
N PRO A 249 28.36 -5.79 9.09
CA PRO A 249 28.83 -4.68 9.93
C PRO A 249 28.38 -3.32 9.35
N CYS A 250 28.34 -2.30 10.23
CA CYS A 250 28.15 -0.90 9.88
C CYS A 250 29.08 -0.44 8.74
N ARG A 251 28.53 -0.19 7.55
CA ARG A 251 29.22 0.63 6.54
C ARG A 251 28.96 2.10 6.84
N LYS A 252 29.94 2.74 7.48
CA LYS A 252 30.10 4.19 7.44
C LYS A 252 30.31 4.58 5.97
N PHE A 253 29.37 5.30 5.38
CA PHE A 253 29.63 6.03 4.13
C PHE A 253 30.43 7.28 4.47
N GLY A 254 31.76 7.15 4.47
CA GLY A 254 32.66 8.29 4.29
C GLY A 254 32.71 8.63 2.81
N LEU A 255 32.14 9.75 2.41
CA LEU A 255 32.39 10.34 1.09
C LEU A 255 33.85 10.82 1.08
N LYS A 256 34.73 10.03 0.46
CA LYS A 256 36.10 10.43 0.13
C LYS A 256 36.01 11.31 -1.12
N VAL A 257 36.28 12.60 -0.94
CA VAL A 257 36.46 13.56 -2.03
C VAL A 257 37.67 13.12 -2.84
N ILE A 258 37.46 12.73 -4.09
CA ILE A 258 38.53 12.60 -5.09
C ILE A 258 38.62 13.97 -5.76
N SER A 259 39.68 14.69 -5.46
CA SER A 259 40.09 15.90 -6.16
C SER A 259 40.82 15.51 -7.45
N ASP A 260 40.24 15.87 -8.60
CA ASP A 260 40.95 15.94 -9.88
C ASP A 260 40.86 17.40 -10.38
N PRO A 261 41.99 18.11 -10.57
CA PRO A 261 42.01 19.54 -10.86
C PRO A 261 42.04 19.78 -12.37
N SER A 262 40.88 19.96 -13.00
CA SER A 262 40.81 20.83 -14.18
C SER A 262 39.38 21.29 -14.44
N ARG A 263 39.24 22.59 -14.72
CA ARG A 263 38.03 23.38 -15.03
C ARG A 263 37.45 24.15 -13.84
N ASP A 264 38.12 25.26 -13.56
CA ASP A 264 37.53 26.45 -12.95
C ASP A 264 36.39 27.00 -13.82
N ILE A 265 35.16 26.94 -13.31
CA ILE A 265 34.10 27.92 -13.60
C ILE A 265 33.35 28.13 -12.27
N PRO A 266 33.25 29.34 -11.72
CA PRO A 266 32.53 29.58 -10.48
C PRO A 266 31.03 29.60 -10.77
N PHE A 267 30.30 28.63 -10.20
CA PHE A 267 28.84 28.71 -10.09
C PHE A 267 28.49 28.62 -8.60
N GLU A 268 28.62 29.75 -7.91
CA GLU A 268 27.90 29.95 -6.65
C GLU A 268 26.41 29.97 -6.98
N LEU A 269 25.70 28.88 -6.66
CA LEU A 269 24.26 28.92 -6.49
C LEU A 269 23.97 28.76 -5.01
N GLU A 270 23.92 29.88 -4.31
CA GLU A 270 23.29 29.95 -3.00
C GLU A 270 21.87 29.39 -3.10
N ALA A 271 21.57 28.40 -2.26
CA ALA A 271 20.23 27.86 -2.12
C ALA A 271 19.32 28.95 -1.54
N LEU A 272 18.52 29.59 -2.40
CA LEU A 272 17.59 30.62 -1.97
C LEU A 272 16.50 30.00 -1.06
N PRO A 273 16.20 30.60 0.09
CA PRO A 273 15.12 30.18 0.97
C PRO A 273 13.77 30.09 0.24
N PHE A 274 12.90 29.19 0.70
CA PHE A 274 11.55 28.96 0.17
C PHE A 274 10.72 30.26 0.03
N GLU A 275 10.92 31.23 0.92
CA GLU A 275 10.26 32.54 0.86
C GLU A 275 10.67 33.37 -0.36
N THR A 276 11.92 33.25 -0.82
CA THR A 276 12.43 33.96 -2.00
C THR A 276 11.84 33.39 -3.29
N LEU A 277 11.62 32.08 -3.35
CA LEU A 277 10.94 31.42 -4.46
C LEU A 277 9.44 31.74 -4.50
N SER A 278 8.79 31.81 -3.34
CA SER A 278 7.39 32.25 -3.22
C SER A 278 7.20 33.69 -3.68
N ALA A 279 8.13 34.60 -3.34
CA ALA A 279 8.11 35.99 -3.80
C ALA A 279 8.40 36.14 -5.31
N LEU A 280 9.25 35.30 -5.88
CA LEU A 280 9.53 35.25 -7.33
C LEU A 280 8.33 34.76 -8.15
N ILE A 281 7.56 33.81 -7.61
CA ILE A 281 6.32 33.31 -8.22
C ILE A 281 5.22 34.38 -8.13
N SER A 282 5.13 35.11 -7.01
CA SER A 282 4.15 36.20 -6.84
C SER A 282 4.43 37.41 -7.76
N LYS A 283 5.70 37.79 -7.97
CA LYS A 283 6.06 38.90 -8.89
C LYS A 283 5.79 38.60 -10.37
N LYS A 284 5.76 37.33 -10.79
CA LYS A 284 5.43 36.94 -12.17
C LYS A 284 3.93 36.93 -12.46
N SER A 285 3.07 37.06 -11.45
CA SER A 285 1.62 37.15 -11.63
C SER A 285 1.11 38.60 -11.80
N ALA A 286 2.00 39.60 -11.71
CA ALA A 286 1.65 41.02 -11.75
C ALA A 286 2.21 41.76 -12.99
N ALA A 287 2.72 41.03 -13.98
CA ALA A 287 3.17 41.52 -15.29
C ALA A 287 2.51 40.67 -16.39
#